data_AF-A0A7J7R3N3-F1
#
_entry.id   AF-A0A7J7R3N3-F1
#
_cell.length_a   1.000
_cell.length_b   1.000
_cell.length_c   1.000
_cell.angle_alpha   90.00
_cell.angle_beta   90.00
_cell.angle_gamma   90.00
#
_symmetry.space_group_name_H-M   'P 1'
#
loop_
_entity.id
_entity.type
_entity.pdbx_description
1 polymer ?
#
loop_
_entity_poly.entity_id
_entity_poly.type
_entity_poly.pdbx_seq_one_letter_code
_entity_poly.pdbx_strand_id
1 'polypeptide(L)' 'MEELLRRELGCGSVKATGHSGGGCISQGQSYDTDRGRVFVKVNAQPEARRMFEGEMASLTAILETATRNMSWQ' A
#
# COMPACT_ATOMS: atom_id res chain seq x y z
N MET A 1 -7.32 0.52 12.66
CA MET A 1 -6.73 0.89 11.35
C MET A 1 -7.67 1.79 10.55
N GLU A 2 -8.94 1.43 10.40
CA GLU A 2 -9.90 2.21 9.60
C GLU A 2 -10.01 3.68 10.02
N GLU A 3 -10.08 3.97 11.32
CA GLU A 3 -10.10 5.36 11.81
C GLU A 3 -8.80 6.12 11.52
N LEU A 4 -7.65 5.45 11.62
CA LEU A 4 -6.35 6.03 11.28
C LEU A 4 -6.33 6.39 9.79
N LEU A 5 -6.69 5.46 8.93
CA LEU A 5 -6.76 5.70 7.47
C LEU A 5 -7.76 6.81 7.15
N ARG A 6 -8.93 6.83 7.79
CA ARG A 6 -9.95 7.86 7.57
C ARG A 6 -9.38 9.25 7.85
N ARG A 7 -8.65 9.40 8.96
CA ARG A 7 -8.01 10.66 9.35
C ARG A 7 -6.86 11.06 8.43
N GLU A 8 -5.90 10.16 8.21
CA GLU A 8 -4.66 10.48 7.48
C GLU A 8 -4.88 10.62 5.97
N LEU A 9 -5.80 9.85 5.39
CA LEU A 9 -6.14 9.93 3.95
C LEU A 9 -7.28 10.93 3.66
N GLY A 10 -7.93 11.47 4.70
CA GLY A 10 -9.08 12.37 4.56
C GLY A 10 -10.29 11.74 3.87
N CYS A 11 -10.48 10.42 4.02
CA CYS A 11 -11.63 9.71 3.44
C CYS A 11 -12.88 9.89 4.30
N GLY A 12 -14.07 9.88 3.70
CA GLY A 12 -15.33 9.86 4.44
C GLY A 12 -15.67 8.47 5.00
N SER A 13 -15.23 7.42 4.30
CA SER A 13 -15.47 6.02 4.65
C SER A 13 -14.25 5.16 4.36
N VAL A 14 -14.01 4.19 5.24
CA VAL A 14 -12.95 3.20 5.08
C VAL A 14 -13.51 1.88 5.59
N LYS A 15 -13.45 0.82 4.78
CA LYS A 15 -13.93 -0.51 5.13
C LYS A 15 -12.94 -1.60 4.73
N ALA A 16 -12.57 -2.48 5.65
CA ALA A 16 -11.77 -3.65 5.32
C ALA A 16 -12.48 -4.56 4.30
N THR A 17 -11.75 -4.98 3.26
CA THR A 17 -12.30 -5.81 2.15
C THR A 17 -12.45 -7.29 2.49
N GLY A 18 -12.06 -7.71 3.70
CA GLY A 18 -12.02 -9.12 4.11
C GLY A 18 -10.84 -9.92 3.51
N HIS A 19 -10.14 -9.37 2.52
CA HIS A 19 -8.95 -9.99 1.93
C HIS A 19 -7.70 -9.49 2.66
N SER A 20 -7.16 -10.34 3.52
CA SER A 20 -5.86 -10.16 4.17
C SER A 20 -4.83 -11.02 3.45
N GLY A 21 -3.74 -10.42 2.99
CA GLY A 21 -2.63 -11.11 2.34
C GLY A 21 -1.34 -10.79 3.09
N GLY A 22 -0.77 -11.77 3.78
CA GLY A 22 0.49 -11.61 4.52
C GLY A 22 1.63 -12.34 3.82
N GLY A 23 2.80 -11.70 3.76
CA GLY A 23 4.06 -12.40 3.50
C GLY A 23 4.73 -12.79 4.82
N CYS A 24 5.88 -13.47 4.73
CA CYS A 24 6.69 -13.81 5.92
C CYS A 24 7.12 -12.57 6.75
N ILE A 25 7.18 -11.39 6.13
CA ILE A 25 7.76 -10.18 6.72
C ILE A 25 6.73 -9.10 7.07
N SER A 26 5.66 -8.96 6.27
CA SER A 26 4.63 -7.93 6.48
C SER A 26 3.23 -8.49 6.36
N GLN A 27 2.33 -8.01 7.22
CA GLN A 27 0.89 -8.21 7.04
C GLN A 27 0.35 -7.18 6.06
N GLY A 28 -0.44 -7.63 5.09
CA GLY A 28 -1.08 -6.78 4.10
C GLY A 28 -2.60 -6.90 4.18
N GLN A 29 -3.30 -5.78 4.03
CA GLN A 29 -4.76 -5.77 3.99
C GLN A 29 -5.28 -4.67 3.07
N SER A 30 -6.31 -4.98 2.29
CA SER A 30 -6.98 -4.00 1.43
C SER A 30 -8.19 -3.39 2.14
N TYR A 31 -8.38 -2.08 1.93
CA TYR A 31 -9.52 -1.31 2.41
C TYR A 31 -10.19 -0.60 1.23
N ASP A 32 -11.50 -0.73 1.12
CA ASP A 32 -12.30 0.09 0.22
C ASP A 32 -12.56 1.44 0.89
N THR A 33 -12.33 2.53 0.15
CA THR A 33 -12.64 3.90 0.59
C THR A 33 -13.49 4.60 -0.47
N ASP A 34 -14.09 5.74 -0.11
CA ASP A 34 -14.80 6.61 -1.05
C ASP A 34 -13.91 7.21 -2.15
N ARG A 35 -12.58 7.05 -2.05
CA ARG A 35 -11.59 7.53 -3.02
C ARG A 35 -10.94 6.40 -3.82
N GLY A 36 -11.45 5.18 -3.67
CA GLY A 36 -10.88 3.97 -4.26
C GLY A 36 -10.26 3.04 -3.22
N ARG A 37 -9.72 1.92 -3.70
CA ARG A 37 -9.13 0.89 -2.84
C ARG A 37 -7.71 1.25 -2.47
N VAL A 38 -7.36 1.08 -1.19
CA VAL A 38 -5.99 1.23 -0.68
C VAL A 38 -5.50 -0.09 -0.11
N PHE A 39 -4.20 -0.36 -0.29
CA PHE A 39 -3.52 -1.51 0.32
C PHE A 39 -2.59 -1.02 1.43
N VAL A 40 -2.70 -1.62 2.61
CA VAL A 40 -1.92 -1.25 3.79
C VAL A 40 -0.97 -2.40 4.13
N LYS A 41 0.32 -2.08 4.27
CA LYS A 41 1.34 -3.00 4.79
C LYS A 41 1.71 -2.60 6.20
N VAL A 42 1.75 -3.58 7.11
CA VAL A 42 2.14 -3.41 8.51
C VAL A 42 3.31 -4.35 8.82
N ASN A 43 4.36 -3.79 9.42
CA ASN A 43 5.51 -4.54 9.93
C ASN A 43 5.94 -3.90 11.26
N ALA A 44 6.08 -4.70 12.31
CA ALA A 44 6.42 -4.27 13.67
C ALA A 44 7.93 -4.35 13.97
N GLN A 45 8.74 -4.87 13.04
CA GLN A 45 10.19 -4.92 13.20
C GLN A 45 10.81 -3.51 13.18
N PRO A 46 11.89 -3.24 13.94
CA PRO A 46 12.54 -1.93 13.99
C PRO A 46 12.96 -1.40 12.61
N GLU A 47 13.34 -2.28 11.69
CA GLU A 47 13.79 -1.97 10.34
C GLU A 47 12.64 -1.70 9.36
N ALA A 48 11.38 -1.85 9.77
CA ALA A 48 10.21 -1.72 8.92
C ALA A 48 10.20 -0.41 8.13
N ARG A 49 10.58 0.71 8.78
CA ARG A 49 10.64 2.02 8.14
C ARG A 49 11.60 2.03 6.95
N ARG A 50 12.84 1.56 7.12
CA ARG A 50 13.85 1.49 6.05
C ARG A 50 13.37 0.62 4.89
N MET A 51 12.69 -0.49 5.20
CA MET A 51 12.12 -1.37 4.18
C MET A 51 11.03 -0.68 3.36
N PHE A 52 10.11 0.02 4.01
CA PHE A 52 9.04 0.75 3.32
C PHE A 52 9.56 1.95 2.53
N GLU A 53 10.57 2.66 3.03
CA GLU A 53 11.27 3.72 2.29
C GLU A 53 11.92 3.17 1.01
N GLY A 54 12.57 2.00 1.09
CA GLY A 54 13.14 1.32 -0.08
C GLY A 54 12.08 0.87 -1.10
N GLU A 55 10.94 0.35 -0.65
CA GLU A 55 9.82 -0.01 -1.52
C GLU A 55 9.26 1.21 -2.26
N MET A 56 9.04 2.31 -1.54
CA MET A 56 8.57 3.57 -2.13
C MET A 56 9.56 4.10 -3.18
N ALA A 57 10.86 4.07 -2.89
CA ALA A 57 11.89 4.53 -3.83
C ALA A 57 11.86 3.71 -5.13
N SER A 58 11.74 2.38 -5.03
CA SER A 58 11.63 1.49 -6.19
C SER A 58 10.35 1.76 -7.01
N LEU A 59 9.20 1.87 -6.35
CA LEU A 59 7.93 2.19 -7.03
C LEU A 59 7.96 3.56 -7.71
N THR A 60 8.60 4.54 -7.09
CA THR A 60 8.78 5.88 -7.67
C THR A 60 9.65 5.80 -8.92
N ALA A 61 10.79 5.09 -8.86
CA ALA A 61 11.66 4.89 -10.02
C ALA A 61 10.94 4.18 -11.18
N ILE A 62 10.08 3.20 -10.90
CA ILE A 62 9.26 2.51 -11.92
C ILE A 62 8.25 3.48 -12.54
N LEU A 63 7.61 4.32 -11.72
CA LEU A 63 6.64 5.31 -12.18
C LEU A 63 7.30 6.36 -13.08
N GLU A 64 8.47 6.86 -12.69
CA GLU A 64 9.24 7.88 -13.41
C GLU A 64 9.78 7.37 -14.75
N THR A 65 10.17 6.10 -14.81
CA THR A 65 10.68 5.48 -16.05
C THR A 65 9.58 5.12 -17.04
N ALA A 66 8.31 5.40 -16.73
CA ALA A 66 7.15 5.14 -17.59
C ALA A 66 7.12 3.70 -18.16
N THR A 67 7.59 2.71 -17.39
CA THR A 67 7.68 1.28 -17.78
C THR A 67 6.29 0.60 -17.84
N ARG A 68 5.25 1.34 -18.25
CA ARG A 68 3.88 0.84 -18.42
C ARG A 68 3.60 0.18 -19.77
N ASN A 69 4.49 0.28 -20.75
CA ASN A 69 4.33 -0.38 -22.04
C ASN A 69 5.48 -1.34 -22.34
N MET A 70 5.45 -2.55 -21.78
CA MET A 70 5.95 -3.71 -22.53
C MET A 70 4.83 -4.14 -23.48
N SER A 71 4.72 -3.46 -24.63
CA SER A 71 3.96 -4.00 -25.75
C SER A 71 4.76 -5.19 -26.30
N TRP A 72 4.25 -6.40 -26.11
CA TRP A 72 4.69 -7.54 -26.92
C TRP A 72 4.28 -7.24 -28.36
N GLN A 73 5.26 -6.84 -29.18
CA GLN A 73 5.18 -6.91 -30.64
C GLN A 73 5.72 -8.27 -31.08
#